data_AF-A0A450XUR6-F1
#
_entry.id   AF-A0A450XUR6-F1
#
_cell.length_a   1.000
_cell.length_b   1.000
_cell.length_c   1.000
_cell.angle_alpha   90.00
_cell.angle_beta   90.00
_cell.angle_gamma   90.00
#
_symmetry.space_group_name_H-M   'P 1'
#
loop_
_entity.id
_entity.type
_entity.pdbx_description
1 polymer ?
#
loop_
_entity_poly.entity_id
_entity_poly.type
_entity_poly.pdbx_seq_one_letter_code
_entity_poly.pdbx_strand_id
1 'polypeptide(L)'
;MPTNLTIPFIIAPPADLLTTHPDLKRLAADLSLKYIHPRIHQRVVTDDDLKTIGDALWHALDETTALEKAFAAALQRAGQKVLPILIQTDQPALLALPWECLHHPEQGFLARLKGFTLSRVGCGEPSGEPHQRTPDFIDAVRAKRSPASYPL
;
A
#
# COMPACT_ATOMS: atom_id res chain seq x y z
N MET A 1 -15.97 -20.70 -2.05
CA MET A 1 -15.53 -20.10 -3.33
C MET A 1 -14.09 -20.53 -3.56
N PRO A 2 -13.76 -21.35 -4.57
CA PRO A 2 -12.36 -21.66 -4.84
C PRO A 2 -11.68 -20.39 -5.36
N THR A 3 -10.82 -19.78 -4.54
CA THR A 3 -9.99 -18.65 -4.94
C THR A 3 -8.96 -19.19 -5.92
N ASN A 4 -9.19 -19.04 -7.22
CA ASN A 4 -8.27 -19.45 -8.27
C ASN A 4 -7.09 -18.46 -8.36
N LEU A 5 -6.36 -18.32 -7.24
CA LEU A 5 -5.22 -17.44 -7.06
C LEU A 5 -3.93 -18.27 -7.16
N THR A 6 -2.90 -17.68 -7.76
CA THR A 6 -1.54 -18.21 -7.67
C THR A 6 -0.77 -17.57 -6.50
N ILE A 7 0.49 -17.97 -6.34
CA ILE A 7 1.43 -17.35 -5.39
C ILE A 7 1.56 -15.86 -5.74
N PRO A 8 1.42 -14.95 -4.76
CA PRO A 8 1.51 -13.51 -5.01
C PRO A 8 2.87 -13.11 -5.57
N PHE A 9 2.87 -12.24 -6.57
CA PHE A 9 4.04 -11.52 -7.02
C PHE A 9 4.25 -10.30 -6.13
N ILE A 10 5.33 -10.32 -5.36
CA ILE A 10 5.65 -9.25 -4.42
C ILE A 10 6.55 -8.24 -5.12
N ILE A 11 6.10 -6.99 -5.16
CA ILE A 11 6.91 -5.84 -5.53
C ILE A 11 7.34 -5.19 -4.22
N ALA A 12 8.64 -5.21 -3.95
CA ALA A 12 9.24 -4.54 -2.80
C ALA A 12 10.05 -3.34 -3.32
N PRO A 13 9.43 -2.15 -3.45
CA PRO A 13 10.13 -0.98 -3.96
C PRO A 13 11.32 -0.62 -3.05
N PRO A 14 12.50 -0.30 -3.62
CA PRO A 14 13.65 0.10 -2.83
C PRO A 14 13.34 1.39 -2.04
N ALA A 15 13.87 1.50 -0.82
CA ALA A 15 13.55 2.61 0.08
C ALA A 15 13.99 3.98 -0.49
N ASP A 16 15.03 3.96 -1.31
CA ASP A 16 15.62 5.10 -2.01
C ASP A 16 14.94 5.42 -3.36
N LEU A 17 13.90 4.69 -3.78
CA LEU A 17 13.21 4.88 -5.07
C LEU A 17 12.83 6.34 -5.35
N LEU A 18 12.27 7.05 -4.36
CA LEU A 18 11.86 8.45 -4.51
C LEU A 18 13.03 9.44 -4.52
N THR A 19 14.18 9.04 -3.99
CA THR A 19 15.41 9.83 -4.04
C THR A 19 16.06 9.67 -5.41
N THR A 20 16.05 8.46 -5.96
CA THR A 20 16.59 8.13 -7.29
C THR A 20 15.69 8.64 -8.42
N HIS A 21 14.37 8.60 -8.23
CA HIS A 21 13.38 9.06 -9.20
C HIS A 21 12.47 10.14 -8.60
N PRO A 22 12.97 11.38 -8.42
CA PRO A 22 12.19 12.47 -7.84
C PRO A 22 10.98 12.85 -8.71
N ASP A 23 11.04 12.56 -10.02
CA ASP A 23 9.94 12.80 -10.95
C ASP A 23 8.67 12.02 -10.57
N LEU A 24 8.79 10.83 -9.96
CA LEU A 24 7.63 10.06 -9.50
C LEU A 24 6.81 10.83 -8.46
N LYS A 25 7.50 11.49 -7.53
CA LYS A 25 6.86 12.32 -6.51
C LYS A 25 6.16 13.52 -7.15
N ARG A 26 6.78 14.15 -8.15
CA ARG A 26 6.19 15.27 -8.88
C ARG A 26 4.94 14.84 -9.65
N LEU A 27 5.03 13.75 -10.42
CA LEU A 27 3.91 13.21 -11.18
C LEU A 27 2.74 12.82 -10.27
N ALA A 28 3.00 12.20 -9.12
CA ALA A 28 1.96 11.83 -8.17
C ALA A 28 1.26 13.07 -7.57
N ALA A 29 2.02 14.12 -7.26
CA ALA A 29 1.48 15.39 -6.78
C ALA A 29 0.65 16.09 -7.87
N ASP A 30 1.15 16.17 -9.10
CA ASP A 30 0.46 16.77 -10.24
C ASP A 30 -0.86 16.05 -10.54
N LEU A 31 -0.85 14.71 -10.51
CA LEU A 31 -2.06 13.90 -10.66
C LEU A 31 -3.08 14.19 -9.54
N SER A 32 -2.62 14.27 -8.29
CA SER A 32 -3.46 14.57 -7.13
C SER A 32 -4.11 15.96 -7.23
N LEU A 33 -3.35 16.97 -7.67
CA LEU A 33 -3.85 18.32 -7.86
C LEU A 33 -4.93 18.39 -8.95
N LYS A 34 -4.80 17.62 -10.04
CA LYS A 34 -5.84 17.51 -11.08
C LYS A 34 -7.16 16.96 -10.53
N TYR A 35 -7.10 16.00 -9.60
CA TYR A 35 -8.30 15.46 -8.95
C TYR A 35 -8.96 16.46 -7.98
N ILE A 36 -8.17 17.23 -7.23
CA ILE A 36 -8.68 18.15 -6.19
C ILE A 36 -9.21 19.46 -6.79
N HIS A 37 -8.56 19.97 -7.83
CA HIS A 37 -8.89 21.27 -8.43
C HIS A 37 -9.28 21.19 -9.91
N PRO A 38 -10.30 20.38 -10.28
CA PRO A 38 -10.67 20.19 -11.68
C PRO A 38 -11.16 21.49 -12.34
N ARG A 39 -11.76 22.41 -11.57
CA ARG A 39 -12.20 23.73 -12.07
C ARG A 39 -11.06 24.72 -12.32
N ILE A 40 -9.96 24.62 -11.58
CA ILE A 40 -8.81 25.52 -11.72
C ILE A 40 -7.88 25.02 -12.82
N HIS A 41 -7.70 23.69 -12.91
CA HIS A 41 -6.83 23.09 -13.92
C HIS A 41 -7.52 22.86 -15.28
N GLN A 42 -8.86 23.01 -15.38
CA GLN A 42 -9.66 22.73 -16.58
C GLN A 42 -9.33 21.39 -17.28
N ARG A 43 -8.72 20.46 -16.54
CA ARG A 43 -8.17 19.21 -17.05
C ARG A 43 -8.76 18.09 -16.23
N VAL A 44 -9.62 17.32 -16.88
CA VAL A 44 -10.08 16.02 -16.39
C VAL A 44 -8.87 15.09 -16.40
N VAL A 45 -8.72 14.25 -15.37
CA VAL A 45 -7.69 13.22 -15.38
C VAL A 45 -8.00 12.24 -16.49
N THR A 46 -7.07 12.11 -17.43
CA THR A 46 -7.19 11.24 -18.60
C THR A 46 -6.46 9.92 -18.38
N ASP A 47 -6.78 8.92 -19.19
CA ASP A 47 -6.02 7.65 -19.21
C ASP A 47 -4.54 7.88 -19.59
N ASP A 48 -4.23 8.92 -20.37
CA ASP A 48 -2.85 9.29 -20.71
C ASP A 48 -2.07 9.82 -19.49
N ASP A 49 -2.73 10.59 -18.62
CA ASP A 49 -2.15 11.04 -17.36
C ASP A 49 -1.84 9.86 -16.43
N LEU A 50 -2.77 8.90 -16.34
CA LEU A 50 -2.60 7.69 -15.54
C LEU A 50 -1.51 6.79 -16.12
N LYS A 51 -1.44 6.67 -17.46
CA LYS A 51 -0.41 5.90 -18.16
C LYS A 51 0.97 6.52 -17.93
N THR A 52 1.09 7.84 -17.99
CA THR A 52 2.37 8.56 -17.79
C THR A 52 2.98 8.22 -16.43
N ILE A 53 2.20 8.30 -15.35
CA ILE A 53 2.70 7.91 -14.02
C ILE A 53 2.87 6.39 -13.89
N GLY A 54 1.99 5.61 -14.50
CA GLY A 54 2.05 4.15 -14.50
C GLY A 54 3.32 3.59 -15.13
N ASP A 55 3.69 4.11 -16.30
CA ASP A 55 4.91 3.76 -17.02
C ASP A 55 6.14 4.19 -16.23
N ALA A 56 6.12 5.41 -15.68
CA ALA A 56 7.23 5.90 -14.86
C ALA A 56 7.46 5.02 -13.62
N LEU A 57 6.39 4.57 -12.96
CA LEU A 57 6.47 3.64 -11.84
C LEU A 57 7.07 2.30 -12.28
N TRP A 58 6.63 1.75 -13.41
CA TRP A 58 7.14 0.48 -13.93
C TRP A 58 8.64 0.56 -14.24
N HIS A 59 9.05 1.59 -15.00
CA HIS A 59 10.45 1.79 -15.38
C HIS A 59 11.36 1.98 -14.18
N ALA A 60 10.98 2.83 -13.21
CA ALA A 60 11.79 3.06 -12.02
C ALA A 60 11.99 1.78 -11.17
N LEU A 61 10.96 0.93 -11.10
CA LEU A 61 11.07 -0.37 -10.45
C LEU A 61 11.95 -1.34 -11.25
N ASP A 62 11.81 -1.39 -12.57
CA ASP A 62 12.58 -2.30 -13.40
C ASP A 62 14.08 -1.98 -13.38
N GLU A 63 14.44 -0.70 -13.47
CA GLU A 63 15.83 -0.23 -13.41
C GLU A 63 16.54 -0.66 -12.12
N THR A 64 15.80 -0.72 -11.00
CA THR A 64 16.37 -1.01 -9.68
C THR A 64 16.26 -2.47 -9.27
N THR A 65 15.26 -3.21 -9.76
CA THR A 65 14.93 -4.56 -9.25
C THR A 65 14.82 -5.65 -10.33
N ALA A 66 15.04 -5.32 -11.61
CA ALA A 66 14.78 -6.22 -12.75
C ALA A 66 13.35 -6.79 -12.72
N LEU A 67 12.39 -5.91 -12.43
CA LEU A 67 10.97 -6.19 -12.25
C LEU A 67 10.39 -6.96 -13.45
N GLU A 68 10.73 -6.57 -14.69
CA GLU A 68 10.19 -7.13 -15.93
C GLU A 68 10.41 -8.65 -15.98
N LYS A 69 11.66 -9.07 -15.71
CA LYS A 69 12.02 -10.49 -15.70
C LYS A 69 11.30 -11.27 -14.61
N ALA A 70 11.19 -10.68 -13.42
CA ALA A 70 10.53 -11.32 -12.28
C ALA A 70 9.01 -11.44 -12.52
N PHE A 71 8.40 -10.42 -13.12
CA PHE A 71 7.00 -10.39 -13.50
C PHE A 71 6.69 -11.42 -14.59
N ALA A 72 7.49 -11.51 -15.64
CA ALA A 72 7.33 -12.51 -16.70
C ALA A 72 7.35 -13.94 -16.12
N ALA A 73 8.27 -14.24 -15.21
CA ALA A 73 8.31 -15.54 -14.52
C ALA A 73 7.06 -15.79 -13.65
N ALA A 74 6.53 -14.76 -13.00
CA ALA A 74 5.30 -14.85 -12.21
C ALA A 74 4.07 -15.08 -13.09
N LEU A 75 3.99 -14.39 -14.23
CA LEU A 75 2.92 -14.54 -15.21
C LEU A 75 2.91 -15.96 -15.81
N GLN A 76 4.07 -16.47 -16.20
CA GLN A 76 4.22 -17.85 -16.69
C GLN A 76 3.77 -18.88 -15.65
N ARG A 77 4.10 -18.66 -14.37
CA ARG A 77 3.67 -19.53 -13.26
C ARG A 77 2.17 -19.44 -13.00
N ALA A 78 1.58 -18.26 -13.15
CA ALA A 78 0.15 -18.04 -12.96
C ALA A 78 -0.68 -18.79 -14.01
N GLY A 79 -0.22 -18.80 -15.27
CA GLY A 79 -0.93 -19.44 -16.37
C GLY A 79 -2.34 -18.86 -16.52
N GLN A 80 -3.37 -19.70 -16.30
CA GLN A 80 -4.78 -19.28 -16.36
C GLN A 80 -5.33 -18.79 -15.01
N LYS A 81 -4.54 -18.84 -13.94
CA LYS A 81 -4.94 -18.38 -12.61
C LYS A 81 -4.77 -16.88 -12.49
N VAL A 82 -5.52 -16.26 -11.57
CA VAL A 82 -5.33 -14.84 -11.25
C VAL A 82 -4.00 -14.68 -10.52
N LEU A 83 -3.17 -13.74 -10.97
CA LEU A 83 -1.89 -13.37 -10.35
C LEU A 83 -2.10 -12.22 -9.36
N PRO A 84 -1.99 -12.46 -8.05
CA PRO A 84 -2.02 -11.37 -7.08
C PRO A 84 -0.71 -10.59 -7.14
N ILE A 85 -0.80 -9.27 -7.24
CA ILE A 85 0.32 -8.33 -7.15
C ILE A 85 0.23 -7.65 -5.78
N LEU A 86 1.30 -7.77 -5.01
CA LEU A 86 1.39 -7.19 -3.67
C LEU A 86 2.53 -6.18 -3.63
N ILE A 87 2.19 -4.91 -3.40
CA ILE A 87 3.19 -3.89 -3.08
C ILE A 87 3.49 -3.98 -1.58
N GLN A 88 4.75 -4.26 -1.24
CA GLN A 88 5.20 -4.40 0.14
C GLN A 88 6.27 -3.34 0.44
N THR A 89 5.97 -2.41 1.35
CA THR A 89 6.95 -1.39 1.76
C THR A 89 6.56 -0.76 3.09
N ASP A 90 7.56 -0.45 3.91
CA ASP A 90 7.36 0.14 5.24
C ASP A 90 7.45 1.66 5.18
N GLN A 91 7.74 2.19 4.00
CA GLN A 91 7.88 3.61 3.78
C GLN A 91 6.52 4.22 3.45
N PRO A 92 5.98 5.12 4.31
CA PRO A 92 4.67 5.72 4.08
C PRO A 92 4.63 6.55 2.78
N ALA A 93 5.76 7.18 2.42
CA ALA A 93 5.88 7.94 1.18
C ALA A 93 5.74 7.05 -0.07
N LEU A 94 6.22 5.80 -0.01
CA LEU A 94 6.06 4.83 -1.10
C LEU A 94 4.64 4.26 -1.14
N LEU A 95 4.01 3.99 0.01
CA LEU A 95 2.61 3.55 0.07
C LEU A 95 1.62 4.56 -0.52
N ALA A 96 1.95 5.85 -0.41
CA ALA A 96 1.14 6.96 -0.93
C ALA A 96 1.19 7.12 -2.46
N LEU A 97 2.10 6.43 -3.16
CA LEU A 97 2.11 6.45 -4.62
C LEU A 97 0.84 5.79 -5.20
N PRO A 98 0.37 6.25 -6.38
CA PRO A 98 -0.85 5.72 -6.99
C PRO A 98 -0.57 4.39 -7.71
N TRP A 99 -0.31 3.34 -6.94
CA TRP A 99 0.01 2.00 -7.43
C TRP A 99 -1.07 1.39 -8.31
N GLU A 100 -2.32 1.84 -8.18
CA GLU A 100 -3.43 1.47 -9.06
C GLU A 100 -3.19 1.90 -10.52
N CYS A 101 -2.31 2.88 -10.75
CA CYS A 101 -1.93 3.33 -12.08
C CYS A 101 -0.81 2.48 -12.71
N LEU A 102 -0.23 1.51 -11.99
CA LEU A 102 0.90 0.72 -12.48
C LEU A 102 0.59 0.12 -13.87
N HIS A 103 1.36 0.54 -14.86
CA HIS A 103 1.12 0.26 -16.26
C HIS A 103 2.30 -0.52 -16.83
N HIS A 104 2.01 -1.72 -17.32
CA HIS A 104 2.99 -2.58 -17.98
C HIS A 104 2.96 -2.32 -19.49
N PRO A 105 4.10 -2.29 -20.20
CA PRO A 105 4.16 -1.98 -21.63
C PRO A 105 3.27 -2.89 -22.51
N GLU A 106 3.29 -4.20 -22.28
CA GLU A 106 2.45 -5.17 -23.02
C GLU A 106 1.06 -5.43 -22.43
N GLN A 107 0.93 -5.49 -21.09
CA GLN A 107 -0.34 -5.86 -20.44
C GLN A 107 -1.28 -4.66 -20.26
N GLY A 108 -0.74 -3.44 -20.19
CA GLY A 108 -1.49 -2.23 -19.84
C GLY A 108 -1.64 -2.05 -18.33
N PHE A 109 -2.75 -1.43 -17.89
CA PHE A 109 -3.02 -1.17 -16.47
C PHE A 109 -3.31 -2.46 -15.71
N LEU A 110 -2.37 -2.89 -14.86
CA LEU A 110 -2.46 -4.17 -14.15
C LEU A 110 -3.67 -4.23 -13.20
N ALA A 111 -4.00 -3.10 -12.54
CA ALA A 111 -5.13 -3.02 -11.63
C ALA A 111 -6.52 -3.13 -12.31
N ARG A 112 -6.60 -2.95 -13.64
CA ARG A 112 -7.88 -2.99 -14.39
C ARG A 112 -8.19 -4.36 -15.01
N LEU A 113 -7.19 -5.23 -15.11
CA LEU A 113 -7.27 -6.50 -15.82
C LEU A 113 -7.76 -7.62 -14.90
N LYS A 114 -8.69 -8.46 -15.39
CA LYS A 114 -9.26 -9.59 -14.62
C LYS A 114 -8.25 -10.67 -14.23
N GLY A 115 -7.09 -10.71 -14.90
CA GLY A 115 -6.02 -11.66 -14.64
C GLY A 115 -5.18 -11.31 -13.41
N PHE A 116 -5.36 -10.12 -12.83
CA PHE A 116 -4.54 -9.63 -11.73
C PHE A 116 -5.41 -9.10 -10.59
N THR A 117 -4.85 -9.12 -9.39
CA THR A 117 -5.32 -8.28 -8.29
C THR A 117 -4.17 -7.41 -7.84
N LEU A 118 -4.44 -6.20 -7.37
CA LEU A 118 -3.42 -5.30 -6.84
C LEU A 118 -3.78 -4.94 -5.40
N SER A 119 -2.84 -5.13 -4.50
CA SER A 119 -2.98 -4.80 -3.08
C SER A 119 -1.69 -4.19 -2.54
N ARG A 120 -1.81 -3.43 -1.45
CA ARG A 120 -0.70 -2.75 -0.78
C ARG A 120 -0.70 -3.16 0.68
N VAL A 121 0.48 -3.50 1.19
CA VAL A 121 0.70 -3.82 2.59
C VAL A 121 1.91 -3.04 3.07
N GLY A 122 1.70 -2.20 4.09
CA GLY A 122 2.81 -1.72 4.89
C GLY A 122 3.13 -2.72 5.99
N CYS A 123 4.40 -2.94 6.33
CA CYS A 123 4.73 -3.48 7.64
C CYS A 123 4.47 -2.39 8.68
N GLY A 124 3.19 -2.13 8.95
CA GLY A 124 2.82 -1.91 10.33
C GLY A 124 2.78 -3.29 10.93
N GLU A 125 3.53 -3.52 12.01
CA GLU A 125 3.28 -4.68 12.85
C GLU A 125 1.77 -4.83 13.00
N PRO A 126 1.17 -6.02 12.76
CA PRO A 126 -0.11 -6.27 13.34
C PRO A 126 0.14 -6.22 14.84
N SER A 127 -0.01 -5.05 15.45
CA SER A 127 -0.31 -4.98 16.88
C SER A 127 -1.72 -5.53 17.04
N GLY A 128 -1.85 -6.84 16.80
CA GLY A 128 -2.67 -7.69 17.61
C GLY A 128 -1.91 -7.89 18.91
N GLU A 129 -1.74 -6.83 19.69
CA GLU A 129 -1.72 -7.02 21.13
C GLU A 129 -3.05 -7.72 21.46
N PRO A 130 -3.05 -8.96 21.97
CA PRO A 130 -4.22 -9.46 22.66
C PRO A 130 -4.40 -8.48 23.81
N HIS A 131 -5.44 -7.65 23.71
CA HIS A 131 -5.89 -6.76 24.76
C HIS A 131 -6.01 -7.60 26.03
N GLN A 132 -4.94 -7.60 26.84
CA GLN A 132 -4.96 -8.16 28.16
C GLN A 132 -5.97 -7.29 28.87
N ARG A 133 -7.16 -7.88 29.09
CA ARG A 133 -8.16 -7.36 30.03
C ARG A 133 -7.40 -7.02 31.30
N THR A 134 -7.14 -5.75 31.51
CA THR A 134 -6.74 -5.21 32.80
C THR A 134 -7.92 -5.49 33.73
N PRO A 135 -7.74 -6.25 34.82
CA PRO A 135 -8.78 -6.34 35.83
C PRO A 135 -8.91 -4.95 36.47
N ASP A 136 -9.98 -4.29 36.05
CA ASP A 136 -10.88 -3.44 36.83
C ASP A 136 -10.26 -2.67 38.01
N PHE A 137 -10.15 -1.37 37.79
CA PHE A 137 -9.76 -0.31 38.72
C PHE A 137 -10.73 -0.15 39.94
N ILE A 138 -11.63 -1.10 40.20
CA ILE A 138 -12.70 -1.01 41.21
C ILE A 138 -12.30 -1.51 42.62
N ASP A 139 -11.05 -1.93 42.86
CA ASP A 139 -10.59 -2.26 44.23
C ASP A 139 -9.80 -1.15 44.95
N ALA A 140 -9.52 -0.02 44.30
CA ALA A 140 -8.71 1.06 44.91
C ALA A 140 -9.48 2.06 45.78
N VAL A 141 -10.81 2.00 45.84
CA VAL A 141 -11.67 2.97 46.60
C VAL A 141 -12.27 2.37 47.88
N ARG A 142 -11.96 1.11 48.23
CA ARG A 142 -12.45 0.51 49.50
C ARG A 142 -11.40 0.38 50.61
N ALA A 143 -10.16 0.78 50.37
CA ALA A 143 -9.06 0.66 51.35
C ALA A 143 -8.72 1.96 52.12
N LYS A 144 -9.59 2.98 52.10
CA LYS A 144 -9.46 4.18 52.96
C LYS A 144 -10.69 4.42 53.82
N ARG A 145 -10.90 3.58 54.83
CA ARG A 145 -11.62 3.94 56.07
C ARG A 145 -11.06 3.11 57.23
N SER A 146 -9.93 3.54 57.78
CA SER A 146 -9.57 3.20 59.16
C SER A 146 -10.51 3.97 60.10
N PRO A 147 -11.17 3.32 61.08
CA PRO A 147 -11.77 4.00 62.21
C PRO A 147 -10.69 4.32 63.25
N ALA A 148 -10.42 5.61 63.46
CA ALA A 148 -9.73 6.08 64.64
C ALA A 148 -10.71 6.10 65.81
N SER A 149 -10.47 5.27 66.83
CA SER A 149 -11.08 5.39 68.14
C SER A 149 -10.74 6.74 68.77
N TYR A 150 -11.73 7.40 69.37
CA TYR A 150 -11.49 8.33 70.48
C TYR A 150 -12.40 7.96 71.67
N PRO A 151 -11.87 8.01 72.90
CA PRO A 151 -12.54 7.59 74.13
C PRO A 151 -13.44 8.70 74.72
N LEU A 152 -14.30 8.31 75.66
CA LEU A 152 -14.88 9.16 76.71
C LEU A 152 -14.27 8.74 78.06
#